data_AF-A0A9Q8XGE4-F1
#
_entry.id   AF-A0A9Q8XGE4-F1
#
_cell.length_a   1.000
_cell.length_b   1.000
_cell.length_c   1.000
_cell.angle_alpha   90.00
_cell.angle_beta   90.00
_cell.angle_gamma   90.00
#
_symmetry.space_group_name_H-M   'P 1'
#
loop_
_entity.id
_entity.type
_entity.pdbx_description
1 polymer ?
#
loop_
_entity_poly.entity_id
_entity_poly.type
_entity_poly.pdbx_seq_one_letter_code
_entity_poly.pdbx_strand_id
1 'polypeptide(L)'
;MTTSTQPLFIRNGNSVVNASAATSLTHNGDFTLLLDDKCQKVAFDQSEKAPELFERVKKAIKPHDKYGLVLDNGGFIDARVISNVFVSPKTSNLVIVGLNDRPLCVLDAKTFSDLDGLTEVILDALVSVGEGEKFPAIEWSAYKAQ
;
A
#
# COMPACT_ATOMS: atom_id res chain seq x y z
N MET A 1 -13.31 -20.99 6.79
CA MET A 1 -14.53 -20.25 6.41
C MET A 1 -14.29 -19.64 5.05
N THR A 2 -15.03 -20.03 4.03
CA THR A 2 -14.91 -19.49 2.68
C THR A 2 -15.62 -18.13 2.64
N THR A 3 -14.88 -17.05 2.78
CA THR A 3 -15.37 -15.71 2.46
C THR A 3 -15.64 -15.69 0.96
N SER A 4 -16.90 -15.89 0.57
CA SER A 4 -17.35 -15.61 -0.79
C SER A 4 -17.28 -14.09 -0.98
N THR A 5 -16.10 -13.58 -1.34
CA THR A 5 -15.92 -12.19 -1.71
C THR A 5 -16.73 -11.97 -2.98
N GLN A 6 -17.80 -11.18 -2.89
CA GLN A 6 -18.51 -10.76 -4.09
C GLN A 6 -17.50 -10.12 -5.05
N PRO A 7 -17.58 -10.41 -6.37
CA PRO A 7 -16.65 -9.86 -7.33
C PRO A 7 -16.78 -8.32 -7.33
N LEU A 8 -15.64 -7.63 -7.24
CA LEU A 8 -15.57 -6.18 -7.25
C LEU A 8 -15.16 -5.73 -8.65
N PHE A 9 -16.13 -5.40 -9.49
CA PHE A 9 -15.85 -4.81 -10.80
C PHE A 9 -15.76 -3.28 -10.71
N ILE A 10 -14.66 -2.72 -11.23
CA ILE A 10 -14.44 -1.28 -11.32
C ILE A 10 -14.19 -0.87 -12.77
N ARG A 11 -14.66 0.33 -13.11
CA ARG A 11 -14.41 0.93 -14.42
C ARG A 11 -12.99 1.51 -14.42
N ASN A 12 -12.21 1.18 -15.44
CA ASN A 12 -10.85 1.67 -15.65
C ASN A 12 -10.77 2.24 -17.07
N GLY A 13 -11.12 3.52 -17.22
CA GLY A 13 -11.32 4.18 -18.51
C GLY A 13 -12.46 3.55 -19.33
N ASN A 14 -12.11 3.00 -20.49
CA ASN A 14 -13.04 2.32 -21.41
C ASN A 14 -13.16 0.80 -21.14
N SER A 15 -12.54 0.30 -20.07
CA SER A 15 -12.54 -1.11 -19.69
C SER A 15 -13.15 -1.33 -18.31
N VAL A 16 -13.44 -2.59 -17.99
CA VAL A 16 -13.82 -3.03 -16.64
C VAL A 16 -12.80 -4.06 -16.19
N VAL A 17 -12.35 -3.96 -14.94
CA VAL A 17 -11.44 -4.92 -14.31
C VAL A 17 -12.07 -5.52 -13.07
N ASN A 18 -11.75 -6.78 -12.78
CA ASN A 18 -12.10 -7.41 -11.52
C ASN A 18 -11.03 -7.06 -10.47
N ALA A 19 -11.36 -6.14 -9.59
CA ALA A 19 -10.48 -5.68 -8.52
C ALA A 19 -10.40 -6.64 -7.33
N SER A 20 -11.21 -7.72 -7.26
CA SER A 20 -11.15 -8.68 -6.16
C SER A 20 -9.80 -9.40 -6.01
N ALA A 21 -8.96 -9.40 -7.06
CA ALA A 21 -7.60 -9.94 -7.01
C ALA A 21 -6.56 -8.96 -6.43
N ALA A 22 -6.95 -7.71 -6.15
CA ALA A 22 -6.03 -6.73 -5.61
C ALA A 22 -5.64 -7.09 -4.16
N THR A 23 -4.34 -7.11 -3.90
CA THR A 23 -3.75 -7.34 -2.58
C THR A 23 -3.08 -6.09 -2.03
N SER A 24 -2.86 -5.09 -2.88
CA SER A 24 -2.34 -3.77 -2.49
C SER A 24 -3.23 -2.64 -3.03
N LEU A 25 -3.50 -1.64 -2.20
CA LEU A 25 -4.26 -0.44 -2.48
C LEU A 25 -3.52 0.77 -1.89
N THR A 26 -3.04 1.67 -2.74
CA THR A 26 -2.38 2.92 -2.30
C THR A 26 -3.05 4.14 -2.91
N HIS A 27 -3.02 5.25 -2.17
CA HIS A 27 -3.49 6.56 -2.60
C HIS A 27 -2.58 7.63 -2.00
N ASN A 28 -2.15 8.61 -2.80
CA ASN A 28 -1.19 9.64 -2.39
C ASN A 28 -1.71 11.08 -2.58
N GLY A 29 -3.03 11.26 -2.76
CA GLY A 29 -3.66 12.55 -3.05
C GLY A 29 -3.86 12.81 -4.55
N ASP A 30 -2.92 12.35 -5.39
CA ASP A 30 -2.99 12.56 -6.84
C ASP A 30 -3.59 11.37 -7.59
N PHE A 31 -3.28 10.14 -7.16
CA PHE A 31 -3.74 8.93 -7.82
C PHE A 31 -4.04 7.80 -6.83
N THR A 32 -4.81 6.83 -7.31
CA THR A 32 -5.12 5.56 -6.63
C THR A 32 -4.58 4.41 -7.47
N LEU A 33 -3.82 3.52 -6.85
CA LEU A 33 -3.19 2.36 -7.48
C LEU A 33 -3.63 1.07 -6.79
N LEU A 34 -4.04 0.09 -7.59
CA LEU A 34 -4.32 -1.27 -7.16
C LEU A 34 -3.36 -2.23 -7.83
N LEU A 35 -2.76 -3.13 -7.04
CA LEU A 35 -1.91 -4.20 -7.54
C LEU A 35 -2.39 -5.57 -7.03
N ASP A 36 -2.13 -6.61 -7.83
CA ASP A 36 -2.33 -8.00 -7.43
C ASP A 36 -1.11 -8.56 -6.67
N ASP A 37 -1.19 -9.84 -6.29
CA ASP A 37 -0.15 -10.59 -5.58
C ASP A 37 1.13 -10.83 -6.40
N LYS A 38 1.14 -10.49 -7.69
CA LYS A 38 2.30 -10.53 -8.58
C LYS A 38 2.85 -9.14 -8.87
N CYS A 39 2.45 -8.15 -8.07
CA CYS A 39 2.83 -6.75 -8.23
C CYS A 39 2.41 -6.18 -9.61
N GLN A 40 1.41 -6.77 -10.26
CA GLN A 40 0.86 -6.31 -11.54
C GLN A 40 -0.28 -5.35 -11.31
N LYS A 41 -0.40 -4.36 -12.21
CA LYS A 41 -1.42 -3.33 -12.13
C LYS A 41 -2.81 -3.91 -12.41
N VAL A 42 -3.68 -3.85 -11.41
CA VAL A 42 -5.10 -4.16 -11.54
C VAL A 42 -5.86 -2.93 -12.03
N ALA A 43 -5.65 -1.78 -11.37
CA ALA A 43 -6.24 -0.51 -11.75
C ALA A 43 -5.36 0.66 -11.33
N PHE A 44 -5.50 1.77 -12.06
CA PHE A 44 -4.85 3.03 -11.75
C PHE A 44 -5.79 4.16 -12.16
N ASP A 45 -6.06 5.08 -11.25
CA ASP A 45 -6.88 6.25 -11.48
C ASP A 45 -6.14 7.48 -10.98
N GLN A 46 -5.94 8.46 -11.87
CA GLN A 46 -5.34 9.77 -11.58
C GLN A 46 -6.32 10.92 -11.88
N SER A 47 -7.60 10.58 -12.06
CA SER A 47 -8.67 11.56 -12.25
C SER A 47 -9.17 12.07 -10.89
N GLU A 48 -10.04 13.07 -10.92
CA GLU A 48 -10.73 13.59 -9.73
C GLU A 48 -11.54 12.52 -8.96
N LYS A 49 -11.80 11.36 -9.58
CA LYS A 49 -12.50 10.22 -8.96
C LYS A 49 -11.58 9.25 -8.23
N ALA A 50 -10.26 9.45 -8.28
CA ALA A 50 -9.30 8.58 -7.60
C ALA A 50 -9.62 8.38 -6.10
N PRO A 51 -10.01 9.41 -5.32
CA PRO A 51 -10.39 9.23 -3.91
C PRO A 51 -11.66 8.38 -3.73
N GLU A 52 -12.65 8.51 -4.62
CA GLU A 52 -13.87 7.69 -4.60
C GLU A 52 -13.54 6.22 -4.85
N LEU A 53 -12.65 5.95 -5.82
CA LEU A 53 -12.16 4.61 -6.09
C LEU A 53 -11.46 4.02 -4.86
N PHE A 54 -10.57 4.79 -4.23
CA PHE A 54 -9.84 4.36 -3.04
C PHE A 54 -10.79 3.94 -1.91
N GLU A 55 -11.74 4.81 -1.54
CA GLU A 55 -12.71 4.52 -0.48
C GLU A 55 -13.63 3.35 -0.80
N ARG A 56 -14.01 3.18 -2.07
CA ARG A 56 -14.80 2.03 -2.51
C ARG A 56 -14.02 0.72 -2.36
N VAL A 57 -12.77 0.68 -2.79
CA VAL A 57 -11.93 -0.54 -2.74
C VAL A 57 -11.55 -0.87 -1.29
N LYS A 58 -11.16 0.13 -0.50
CA LYS A 58 -10.84 -0.01 0.94
C LYS A 58 -11.98 -0.61 1.76
N LYS A 59 -13.24 -0.33 1.40
CA LYS A 59 -14.43 -0.93 2.04
C LYS A 59 -14.64 -2.39 1.62
N ALA A 60 -14.35 -2.71 0.35
CA ALA A 60 -14.65 -4.00 -0.25
C ALA A 60 -13.55 -5.05 -0.06
N ILE A 61 -12.28 -4.62 0.04
CA ILE A 61 -11.11 -5.50 0.14
C ILE A 61 -10.43 -5.25 1.47
N LYS A 62 -10.07 -6.34 2.16
CA LYS A 62 -9.33 -6.29 3.41
C LYS A 62 -7.85 -6.59 3.16
N PRO A 63 -6.93 -5.95 3.91
CA PRO A 63 -5.52 -6.31 3.88
C PRO A 63 -5.33 -7.78 4.24
N HIS A 64 -4.28 -8.41 3.72
CA HIS A 64 -3.96 -9.78 4.06
C HIS A 64 -3.64 -9.91 5.56
N ASP A 65 -4.26 -10.86 6.26
CA ASP A 65 -4.17 -10.96 7.73
C ASP A 65 -2.74 -11.10 8.25
N LYS A 66 -1.85 -11.75 7.48
CA LYS A 66 -0.44 -11.97 7.85
C LYS A 66 0.55 -11.00 7.21
N TYR A 67 0.26 -10.56 5.98
CA TYR A 67 1.23 -9.89 5.10
C TYR A 67 0.83 -8.45 4.79
N GLY A 68 -0.29 -7.97 5.30
CA GLY A 68 -0.78 -6.63 5.02
C GLY A 68 -0.08 -5.58 5.88
N LEU A 69 0.77 -4.77 5.25
CA LEU A 69 1.19 -3.47 5.79
C LEU A 69 0.03 -2.49 5.60
N VAL A 70 -0.61 -2.06 6.69
CA VAL A 70 -1.71 -1.09 6.66
C VAL A 70 -1.15 0.33 6.78
N LEU A 71 -1.39 1.16 5.78
CA LEU A 71 -0.94 2.54 5.69
C LEU A 71 -1.77 3.49 6.55
N ASP A 72 -1.21 4.66 6.86
CA ASP A 72 -1.85 5.71 7.67
C ASP A 72 -3.24 6.14 7.17
N ASN A 73 -3.47 6.17 5.86
CA ASN A 73 -4.76 6.51 5.25
C ASN A 73 -5.76 5.32 5.19
N GLY A 74 -5.38 4.16 5.73
CA GLY A 74 -6.12 2.90 5.68
C GLY A 74 -5.99 2.13 4.36
N GLY A 75 -5.14 2.59 3.44
CA GLY A 75 -4.63 1.77 2.34
C GLY A 75 -3.78 0.63 2.87
N PHE A 76 -3.33 -0.24 1.98
CA PHE A 76 -2.53 -1.40 2.39
C PHE A 76 -1.65 -1.93 1.27
N ILE A 77 -0.55 -2.58 1.65
CA ILE A 77 0.40 -3.21 0.74
C ILE A 77 0.60 -4.66 1.18
N ASP A 78 0.58 -5.59 0.24
CA ASP A 78 1.02 -6.96 0.50
C ASP A 78 2.55 -6.98 0.60
N ALA A 79 3.08 -7.26 1.78
CA ALA A 79 4.51 -7.25 2.05
C ALA A 79 5.30 -8.20 1.12
N ARG A 80 4.66 -9.24 0.59
CA ARG A 80 5.30 -10.19 -0.33
C ARG A 80 5.64 -9.57 -1.69
N VAL A 81 5.02 -8.45 -2.05
CA VAL A 81 5.32 -7.73 -3.29
C VAL A 81 6.37 -6.65 -3.13
N ILE A 82 6.87 -6.40 -1.92
CA ILE A 82 7.90 -5.40 -1.63
C ILE A 82 9.27 -5.96 -2.01
N SER A 83 10.06 -5.18 -2.76
CA SER A 83 11.44 -5.49 -3.11
C SER A 83 12.45 -4.76 -2.24
N ASN A 84 12.18 -3.48 -1.95
CA ASN A 84 13.10 -2.63 -1.21
C ASN A 84 12.36 -1.48 -0.50
N VAL A 85 12.94 -1.00 0.60
CA VAL A 85 12.47 0.14 1.38
C VAL A 85 13.68 1.00 1.71
N PHE A 86 13.63 2.29 1.38
CA PHE A 86 14.75 3.21 1.64
C PHE A 86 14.31 4.67 1.70
N VAL A 87 15.07 5.49 2.39
CA VAL A 87 14.97 6.96 2.31
C VAL A 87 15.74 7.45 1.09
N SER A 88 15.04 8.10 0.16
CA SER A 88 15.65 8.66 -1.04
C SER A 88 16.62 9.80 -0.69
N PRO A 89 17.90 9.73 -1.05
CA PRO A 89 18.87 10.79 -0.75
C PRO A 89 18.59 12.09 -1.53
N LYS A 90 17.72 12.04 -2.55
CA LYS A 90 17.38 13.20 -3.38
C LYS A 90 16.20 13.99 -2.85
N THR A 91 15.21 13.29 -2.27
CA THR A 91 13.94 13.89 -1.86
C THR A 91 13.70 13.81 -0.37
N SER A 92 14.55 13.07 0.36
CA SER A 92 14.38 12.72 1.78
C SER A 92 13.07 12.01 2.08
N ASN A 93 12.36 11.50 1.07
CA ASN A 93 11.13 10.74 1.26
C ASN A 93 11.47 9.27 1.47
N LEU A 94 10.70 8.59 2.30
CA LEU A 94 10.72 7.14 2.39
C LEU A 94 9.97 6.56 1.19
N VAL A 95 10.61 5.61 0.50
CA VAL A 95 10.10 4.97 -0.70
C VAL A 95 10.00 3.46 -0.47
N ILE A 96 8.80 2.91 -0.67
CA ILE A 96 8.56 1.48 -0.71
C ILE A 96 8.47 1.07 -2.18
N VAL A 97 9.35 0.19 -2.63
CA VAL A 97 9.45 -0.27 -4.02
C VAL A 97 8.94 -1.71 -4.12
N GLY A 98 8.23 -2.00 -5.22
CA GLY A 98 7.70 -3.34 -5.49
C GLY A 98 8.65 -4.21 -6.30
N LEU A 99 8.34 -5.50 -6.40
CA LEU A 99 9.06 -6.48 -7.24
C LEU A 99 9.06 -6.13 -8.74
N ASN A 100 8.26 -5.16 -9.16
CA ASN A 100 8.22 -4.61 -10.51
C ASN A 100 9.14 -3.39 -10.71
N ASP A 101 10.03 -3.11 -9.76
CA ASP A 101 10.95 -1.97 -9.71
C ASP A 101 10.27 -0.59 -9.75
N ARG A 102 8.98 -0.51 -9.36
CA ARG A 102 8.23 0.75 -9.28
C ARG A 102 7.87 1.10 -7.83
N PRO A 103 7.77 2.41 -7.51
CA PRO A 103 7.25 2.84 -6.21
C PRO A 103 5.82 2.34 -5.98
N LEU A 104 5.59 1.69 -4.84
CA LEU A 104 4.27 1.30 -4.35
C LEU A 104 3.65 2.42 -3.50
N CYS A 105 4.50 3.04 -2.68
CA CYS A 105 4.14 4.11 -1.77
C CYS A 105 5.36 5.01 -1.56
N VAL A 106 5.09 6.31 -1.45
CA VAL A 106 6.08 7.33 -1.10
C VAL A 106 5.51 8.09 0.09
N LEU A 107 6.24 8.08 1.20
CA LEU A 107 5.89 8.81 2.42
C LEU A 107 6.76 10.06 2.48
N ASP A 108 6.10 11.21 2.48
CA ASP A 108 6.77 12.48 2.31
C ASP A 108 7.33 13.04 3.63
N ALA A 109 8.49 13.70 3.55
CA ALA A 109 9.17 14.28 4.71
C ALA A 109 8.46 15.53 5.28
N LYS A 110 7.40 16.04 4.63
CA LYS A 110 6.60 17.15 5.18
C LYS A 110 5.53 16.62 6.13
N THR A 111 5.00 15.44 5.86
CA THR A 111 4.01 14.75 6.71
C THR A 111 4.68 14.00 7.86
N PHE A 112 5.80 13.33 7.58
CA PHE A 112 6.51 12.51 8.56
C PHE A 112 7.84 13.16 8.93
N SER A 113 8.00 13.51 10.21
CA SER A 113 9.20 14.16 10.73
C SER A 113 10.29 13.16 11.12
N ASP A 114 9.92 11.93 11.48
CA ASP A 114 10.86 10.84 11.82
C ASP A 114 10.77 9.71 10.78
N LEU A 115 11.30 9.97 9.58
CA LEU A 115 11.34 8.99 8.51
C LEU A 115 12.38 7.89 8.74
N ASP A 116 13.48 8.19 9.43
CA ASP A 116 14.50 7.18 9.73
C ASP A 116 13.94 6.15 10.72
N GLY A 117 13.31 6.58 11.82
CA GLY A 117 12.65 5.68 12.76
C GLY A 117 11.52 4.87 12.12
N LEU A 118 10.73 5.49 11.23
CA LEU A 118 9.69 4.78 10.48
C LEU A 118 10.28 3.75 9.51
N THR A 119 11.43 4.05 8.90
CA THR A 119 12.13 3.12 7.99
C THR A 119 12.58 1.89 8.75
N GLU A 120 13.24 2.05 9.91
CA GLU A 120 13.69 0.93 10.74
C GLU A 120 12.53 0.01 11.16
N VAL A 121 11.40 0.58 11.60
CA VAL A 121 10.23 -0.23 11.97
C VAL A 121 9.67 -1.03 10.79
N ILE A 122 9.65 -0.45 9.59
CA ILE A 122 9.20 -1.18 8.40
C ILE A 122 10.21 -2.27 8.01
N LEU A 123 11.51 -2.00 8.12
CA LEU A 123 12.56 -2.99 7.83
C LEU A 123 12.49 -4.18 8.80
N ASP A 124 12.42 -3.92 10.10
CA ASP A 124 12.27 -4.95 11.14
C ASP A 124 11.00 -5.78 10.91
N ALA A 125 9.87 -5.11 10.63
CA ALA A 125 8.61 -5.77 10.31
C ALA A 125 8.70 -6.72 9.10
N LEU A 126 9.42 -6.32 8.05
CA LEU A 126 9.62 -7.16 6.86
C LEU A 126 10.49 -8.38 7.16
N VAL A 127 11.52 -8.23 8.00
CA VAL A 127 12.35 -9.35 8.47
C VAL A 127 11.52 -10.34 9.29
N SER A 128 10.76 -9.86 10.29
CA SER A 128 9.85 -10.69 11.10
C SER A 128 8.83 -11.46 10.24
N VAL A 129 8.28 -10.82 9.21
CA VAL A 129 7.38 -11.50 8.25
C VAL A 129 8.08 -12.62 7.50
N GLY A 130 9.35 -12.44 7.13
CA GLY A 130 10.21 -13.48 6.54
C GLY A 130 10.45 -14.67 7.47
N GLU A 131 10.45 -14.43 8.79
CA GLU A 131 10.57 -15.46 9.83
C GLU A 131 9.23 -16.13 10.16
N GLY A 132 8.15 -15.69 9.51
CA GLY A 132 6.82 -16.28 9.64
C GLY A 132 5.91 -15.57 10.63
N GLU A 133 6.30 -14.42 11.15
CA GLU A 133 5.42 -13.57 11.96
C GLU A 133 4.40 -12.82 11.09
N LYS A 134 3.46 -12.14 11.75
CA LYS A 134 2.49 -11.26 11.10
C LYS A 134 3.08 -9.86 11.04
N PHE A 135 2.81 -9.14 9.94
CA PHE A 135 3.17 -7.73 9.83
C PHE A 135 2.53 -6.93 10.99
N PRO A 136 3.32 -6.25 11.84
CA PRO A 136 2.81 -5.54 13.01
C PRO A 136 1.99 -4.31 12.62
N ALA A 137 1.11 -3.88 13.53
CA ALA A 137 0.47 -2.57 13.38
C ALA A 137 1.51 -1.47 13.61
N ILE A 138 1.53 -0.46 12.73
CA ILE A 138 2.39 0.71 12.87
C ILE A 138 1.59 1.84 13.52
N GLU A 139 2.10 2.39 14.60
CA GLU A 139 1.57 3.59 15.27
C GLU A 139 1.99 4.85 14.50
N TRP A 140 1.36 5.11 13.35
CA TRP A 140 1.74 6.17 12.40
C TRP A 140 1.89 7.57 13.01
N SER A 141 1.10 7.88 14.03
CA SER A 141 1.13 9.17 14.73
C SER A 141 2.46 9.44 15.44
N ALA A 142 3.22 8.41 15.81
CA ALA A 142 4.52 8.56 16.46
C ALA A 142 5.60 9.17 15.54
N TYR A 143 5.40 9.09 14.21
CA TYR A 143 6.37 9.51 13.20
C TYR A 143 5.99 10.80 12.48
N LYS A 144 4.81 11.35 12.76
CA LYS A 144 4.32 12.59 12.17
C LYS A 144 4.84 13.81 12.94
N ALA A 145 4.96 14.93 12.23
CA ALA A 145 5.17 16.21 12.89
C ALA A 145 4.00 16.51 13.84
N GLN A 146 4.30 16.91 15.07
CA GLN A 146 3.30 17.36 16.06
C GLN A 146 2.76 18.76 15.73
#